data_AF-A0A080ZBS2-F1
#
_entry.id   AF-A0A080ZBS2-F1
#
_cell.length_a   1.000
_cell.length_b   1.000
_cell.length_c   1.000
_cell.angle_alpha   90.00
_cell.angle_beta   90.00
_cell.angle_gamma   90.00
#
_symmetry.space_group_name_H-M   'P 1'
#
loop_
_entity.id
_entity.type
_entity.pdbx_description
1 polymer ?
#
loop_
_entity_poly.entity_id
_entity_poly.type
_entity_poly.pdbx_seq_one_letter_code
_entity_poly.pdbx_strand_id
1 'polypeptide(L)'
;DLLHSFQTQYCSHGVSVAGQYYHARKRSDESPLEYLYRLKVAGLRARIQVKDGPSQVRREHVDHFIETLDDRDLADRLALLRIPDADALEEVLRSRQRAKARQIKSVYGSIKPRQKYPNATVSTRAVKA
;
A
#
# COMPACT_ATOMS: atom_id res chain seq x y z
N ASP A 1 -11.82 32.21 19.83
CA ASP A 1 -11.26 30.85 19.99
C ASP A 1 -12.36 29.88 20.41
N LEU A 2 -13.31 29.61 19.51
CA LEU A 2 -14.55 28.87 19.81
C LEU A 2 -14.47 27.42 19.31
N LEU A 3 -13.67 27.18 18.27
CA LEU A 3 -13.50 25.85 17.67
C LEU A 3 -12.60 24.96 18.54
N HIS A 4 -11.56 25.54 19.16
CA HIS A 4 -10.65 24.82 20.06
C HIS A 4 -11.34 24.41 21.37
N SER A 5 -12.21 25.27 21.92
CA SER A 5 -13.00 24.94 23.10
C SER A 5 -14.06 23.88 22.80
N PHE A 6 -14.70 23.94 21.63
CA PHE A 6 -15.69 22.93 21.21
C PHE A 6 -15.05 21.55 20.99
N GLN A 7 -13.87 21.49 20.38
CA GLN A 7 -13.09 20.25 20.26
C GLN A 7 -12.71 19.69 21.64
N THR A 8 -12.24 20.53 22.55
CA THR A 8 -11.80 20.09 23.89
C THR A 8 -12.98 19.56 24.73
N GLN A 9 -14.15 20.18 24.60
CA GLN A 9 -15.32 19.89 25.42
C GLN A 9 -16.16 18.70 24.90
N TYR A 10 -16.16 18.46 23.59
CA TYR A 10 -16.98 17.40 22.97
C TYR A 10 -16.18 16.26 22.32
N CYS A 11 -14.89 16.42 22.05
CA CYS A 11 -14.02 15.30 21.68
C CYS A 11 -13.31 14.77 22.92
N SER A 12 -13.46 13.49 23.19
CA SER A 12 -12.74 12.75 24.24
C SER A 12 -11.21 12.85 24.02
N HIS A 13 -10.60 13.85 24.63
CA HIS A 13 -9.17 14.15 24.58
C HIS A 13 -8.34 13.19 25.45
N GLY A 14 -8.38 11.89 25.12
CA GLY A 14 -7.53 10.90 25.77
C GLY A 14 -6.09 10.87 25.26
N VAL A 15 -5.80 11.48 24.10
CA VAL A 15 -4.51 11.38 23.43
C VAL A 15 -4.13 12.73 22.84
N SER A 16 -2.96 13.26 23.23
CA SER A 16 -2.42 14.48 22.63
C SER A 16 -2.29 14.33 21.11
N VAL A 17 -2.26 15.44 20.37
CA VAL A 17 -2.08 15.41 18.90
C VAL A 17 -0.80 14.66 18.51
N ALA A 18 0.25 14.78 19.31
CA ALA A 18 1.48 13.97 19.16
C ALA A 18 1.25 12.49 19.48
N GLY A 19 0.50 12.17 20.52
CA GLY A 19 0.14 10.78 20.84
C GLY A 19 -0.68 10.11 19.73
N GLN A 20 -1.52 10.83 19.00
CA GLN A 20 -2.24 10.27 17.85
C GLN A 20 -1.29 9.76 16.75
N TYR A 21 -0.13 10.40 16.59
CA TYR A 21 0.91 9.94 15.67
C TYR A 21 1.54 8.64 16.18
N TYR A 22 2.09 8.63 17.40
CA TYR A 22 2.79 7.45 17.94
C TYR A 22 1.88 6.25 18.24
N HIS A 23 0.58 6.48 18.44
CA HIS A 23 -0.41 5.42 18.61
C HIS A 23 -1.07 4.98 17.30
N ALA A 24 -0.77 5.63 16.17
CA ALA A 24 -1.32 5.24 14.90
C ALA A 24 -0.82 3.83 14.54
N ARG A 25 -1.73 2.91 14.27
CA ARG A 25 -1.41 1.56 13.76
C ARG A 25 -2.14 1.30 12.47
N LYS A 26 -1.59 0.44 11.62
CA LYS A 26 -2.29 0.03 10.40
C LYS A 26 -3.60 -0.69 10.76
N ARG A 27 -4.69 -0.30 10.10
CA ARG A 27 -5.99 -0.96 10.17
C ARG A 27 -6.04 -2.14 9.20
N SER A 28 -6.86 -3.14 9.49
CA SER A 28 -6.92 -4.36 8.65
C SER A 28 -7.56 -4.10 7.27
N ASP A 29 -8.44 -3.11 7.18
CA ASP A 29 -9.19 -2.73 5.98
C ASP A 29 -8.43 -1.74 5.06
N GLU A 30 -7.45 -1.02 5.60
CA GLU A 30 -6.67 -0.06 4.83
C GLU A 30 -5.46 -0.73 4.16
N SER A 31 -5.12 -0.27 2.96
CA SER A 31 -3.88 -0.67 2.29
C SER A 31 -2.65 -0.04 2.97
N PRO A 32 -1.45 -0.63 2.86
CA PRO A 32 -0.23 -0.04 3.41
C PRO A 32 0.06 1.38 2.89
N LEU A 33 -0.38 1.69 1.67
CA LEU A 33 -0.21 3.02 1.07
C LEU A 33 -1.19 4.04 1.69
N GLU A 34 -2.45 3.66 1.91
CA GLU A 34 -3.42 4.51 2.61
C GLU A 34 -2.99 4.75 4.06
N TYR A 35 -2.46 3.73 4.72
CA TYR A 35 -1.90 3.87 6.06
C TYR A 35 -0.76 4.89 6.09
N LEU A 36 0.16 4.84 5.13
CA LEU A 36 1.26 5.81 5.01
C LEU A 36 0.73 7.24 4.89
N TYR A 37 -0.28 7.48 4.04
CA TYR A 37 -0.86 8.81 3.90
C TYR A 37 -1.55 9.29 5.19
N ARG A 38 -2.31 8.41 5.85
CA ARG A 38 -2.93 8.73 7.15
C ARG A 38 -1.88 9.06 8.21
N LEU A 39 -0.77 8.33 8.23
CA LEU A 39 0.34 8.56 9.15
C LEU A 39 1.09 9.87 8.84
N LYS A 40 1.31 10.20 7.57
CA LYS A 40 1.86 11.50 7.13
C LYS A 40 0.97 12.65 7.62
N VAL A 41 -0.36 12.54 7.48
CA VAL A 41 -1.31 13.54 7.97
C VAL A 41 -1.26 13.67 9.49
N ALA A 42 -1.16 12.56 10.22
CA ALA A 42 -0.99 12.59 11.68
C ALA A 42 0.33 13.28 12.08
N GLY A 43 1.42 13.01 11.38
CA GLY A 43 2.72 13.66 11.59
C GLY A 43 2.65 15.17 11.36
N LEU A 44 1.97 15.61 10.29
CA LEU A 44 1.75 17.03 10.02
C LEU A 44 0.95 17.72 11.14
N ARG A 45 -0.11 17.07 11.64
CA ARG A 45 -0.91 17.58 12.77
C ARG A 45 -0.09 17.67 14.05
N ALA A 46 0.79 16.69 14.27
CA ALA A 46 1.73 16.66 15.39
C ALA A 46 2.94 17.60 15.22
N ARG A 47 3.02 18.34 14.10
CA ARG A 47 4.16 19.22 13.74
C ARG A 47 5.50 18.47 13.63
N ILE A 48 5.45 17.19 13.28
CA ILE A 48 6.63 16.35 13.01
C ILE A 48 7.08 16.58 11.57
N GLN A 49 8.36 16.87 11.38
CA GLN A 49 8.94 17.18 10.07
C GLN A 49 9.30 15.89 9.30
N VAL A 50 8.26 15.16 8.86
CA VAL A 50 8.40 13.84 8.20
C VAL A 50 9.20 13.89 6.89
N LYS A 51 9.14 15.00 6.15
CA LYS A 51 9.77 15.15 4.83
C LYS A 51 11.02 16.02 4.87
N ASP A 52 10.89 17.21 5.42
CA ASP A 52 11.94 18.25 5.40
C ASP A 52 12.73 18.32 6.71
N GLY A 53 12.47 17.39 7.64
CA GLY A 53 13.12 17.34 8.93
C GLY A 53 14.51 16.73 8.92
N PRO A 54 15.18 16.73 10.08
CA PRO A 54 16.47 16.07 10.24
C PRO A 54 16.35 14.60 9.89
N SER A 55 17.45 14.00 9.40
CA SER A 55 17.50 12.61 8.94
C SER A 55 16.96 11.62 9.98
N GLN A 56 17.20 11.88 11.26
CA GLN A 56 16.69 11.09 12.37
C GLN A 56 15.16 11.05 12.42
N VAL A 57 14.48 12.20 12.26
CA VAL A 57 13.00 12.27 12.31
C VAL A 57 12.38 11.56 11.11
N ARG A 58 12.97 11.73 9.91
CA ARG A 58 12.49 11.04 8.71
C ARG A 58 12.67 9.53 8.85
N ARG A 59 13.79 9.11 9.45
CA ARG A 59 14.07 7.70 9.70
C ARG A 59 13.11 7.11 10.72
N GLU A 60 12.92 7.79 11.83
CA GLU A 60 11.95 7.41 12.87
C GLU A 60 10.53 7.29 12.31
N HIS A 61 10.14 8.15 11.37
CA HIS A 61 8.86 8.01 10.68
C HIS A 61 8.75 6.70 9.88
N VAL A 62 9.82 6.33 9.15
CA VAL A 62 9.85 5.06 8.39
C VAL A 62 9.85 3.87 9.35
N ASP A 63 10.65 3.92 10.40
CA ASP A 63 10.74 2.83 11.38
C ASP A 63 9.39 2.65 12.11
N HIS A 64 8.75 3.75 12.51
CA HIS A 64 7.43 3.74 13.11
C HIS A 64 6.38 3.13 12.17
N PHE A 65 6.40 3.48 10.86
CA PHE A 65 5.53 2.85 9.87
C PHE A 65 5.75 1.33 9.81
N ILE A 66 7.00 0.88 9.77
CA ILE A 66 7.34 -0.56 9.67
C ILE A 66 6.87 -1.32 10.92
N GLU A 67 7.10 -0.78 12.11
CA GLU A 67 6.73 -1.41 13.39
C GLU A 67 5.22 -1.62 13.56
N THR A 68 4.45 -0.69 13.01
CA THR A 68 2.99 -0.60 13.16
C THR A 68 2.19 -1.25 12.03
N LEU A 69 2.90 -1.83 11.04
CA LEU A 69 2.29 -2.69 10.03
C LEU A 69 1.76 -3.98 10.65
N ASP A 70 0.64 -4.44 10.11
CA ASP A 70 0.04 -5.74 10.41
C ASP A 70 0.68 -6.88 9.59
N ASP A 71 1.04 -6.62 8.33
CA ASP A 71 1.75 -7.53 7.43
C ASP A 71 3.24 -7.65 7.81
N ARG A 72 3.56 -8.65 8.63
CA ARG A 72 4.93 -8.93 9.10
C ARG A 72 5.90 -9.20 7.95
N ASP A 73 5.47 -9.95 6.94
CA ASP A 73 6.34 -10.25 5.81
C ASP A 73 6.63 -9.00 4.94
N LEU A 74 5.71 -8.03 4.88
CA LEU A 74 5.99 -6.72 4.29
C LEU A 74 6.94 -5.92 5.18
N ALA A 75 6.70 -5.88 6.48
CA ALA A 75 7.54 -5.14 7.43
C ALA A 75 9.01 -5.60 7.34
N ASP A 76 9.26 -6.91 7.37
CA ASP A 76 10.61 -7.47 7.27
C ASP A 76 11.30 -7.09 5.96
N ARG A 77 10.57 -7.17 4.84
CA ARG A 77 11.09 -6.74 3.54
C ARG A 77 11.42 -5.25 3.49
N LEU A 78 10.62 -4.39 4.11
CA LEU A 78 10.89 -2.96 4.17
C LEU A 78 12.09 -2.65 5.07
N ALA A 79 12.25 -3.36 6.19
CA ALA A 79 13.38 -3.22 7.10
C ALA A 79 14.72 -3.54 6.39
N LEU A 80 14.74 -4.59 5.57
CA LEU A 80 15.93 -4.97 4.78
C LEU A 80 16.33 -3.93 3.73
N LEU A 81 15.37 -3.18 3.18
CA LEU A 81 15.64 -2.16 2.16
C LEU A 81 16.25 -0.88 2.72
N ARG A 82 16.33 -0.73 4.05
CA ARG A 82 16.92 0.44 4.75
C ARG A 82 16.45 1.79 4.19
N ILE A 83 15.15 1.91 3.94
CA ILE A 83 14.52 3.07 3.30
C ILE A 83 14.82 4.38 4.07
N PRO A 84 15.36 5.44 3.43
CA PRO A 84 15.87 6.62 4.14
C PRO A 84 14.78 7.62 4.57
N ASP A 85 13.67 7.69 3.84
CA ASP A 85 12.62 8.68 4.04
C ASP A 85 11.25 8.19 3.56
N ALA A 86 10.23 9.00 3.83
CA ALA A 86 8.84 8.69 3.54
C ALA A 86 8.48 8.74 2.05
N ASP A 87 9.29 9.37 1.21
CA ASP A 87 9.05 9.48 -0.23
C ASP A 87 9.60 8.22 -0.94
N ALA A 88 10.79 7.78 -0.56
CA ALA A 88 11.33 6.49 -0.97
C ALA A 88 10.43 5.32 -0.53
N LEU A 89 9.87 5.40 0.69
CA LEU A 89 8.91 4.42 1.19
C LEU A 89 7.65 4.34 0.31
N GLU A 90 7.11 5.50 -0.07
CA GLU A 90 5.94 5.59 -0.95
C GLU A 90 6.20 4.94 -2.31
N GLU A 91 7.35 5.21 -2.93
CA GLU A 91 7.70 4.61 -4.22
C GLU A 91 7.86 3.09 -4.17
N VAL A 92 8.42 2.56 -3.08
CA VAL A 92 8.51 1.11 -2.86
C VAL A 92 7.11 0.49 -2.77
N LEU A 93 6.20 1.10 -2.01
CA LEU A 93 4.82 0.64 -1.89
C LEU A 93 4.07 0.70 -3.23
N ARG A 94 4.23 1.79 -3.98
CA ARG A 94 3.64 1.93 -5.33
C ARG A 94 4.18 0.91 -6.30
N SER A 95 5.48 0.65 -6.28
CA SER A 95 6.13 -0.36 -7.13
C SER A 95 5.61 -1.77 -6.81
N ARG A 96 5.43 -2.11 -5.53
CA ARG A 96 4.81 -3.37 -5.08
C ARG A 96 3.37 -3.49 -5.56
N GLN A 97 2.57 -2.42 -5.45
CA GLN A 97 1.19 -2.42 -5.93
C GLN A 97 1.11 -2.64 -7.45
N ARG A 98 1.96 -1.94 -8.22
CA ARG A 98 2.10 -2.14 -9.67
C ARG A 98 2.50 -3.57 -10.03
N ALA A 99 3.44 -4.17 -9.29
CA ALA A 99 3.86 -5.55 -9.49
C ALA A 99 2.71 -6.55 -9.23
N LYS A 100 1.96 -6.38 -8.14
CA LYS A 100 0.77 -7.20 -7.85
C LYS A 100 -0.30 -7.09 -8.94
N ALA A 101 -0.57 -5.88 -9.44
CA ALA A 101 -1.53 -5.67 -10.52
C ALA A 101 -1.12 -6.39 -11.82
N ARG A 102 0.18 -6.44 -12.14
CA ARG A 102 0.70 -7.19 -13.29
C ARG A 102 0.50 -8.69 -13.12
N GLN A 103 0.73 -9.24 -11.92
CA GLN A 103 0.51 -10.67 -11.64
C GLN A 103 -0.96 -11.07 -11.80
N ILE A 104 -1.90 -10.26 -11.32
CA ILE A 104 -3.33 -10.53 -11.48
C ILE A 104 -3.70 -10.60 -12.97
N LYS A 105 -3.18 -9.66 -13.77
CA LYS A 105 -3.39 -9.64 -15.23
C LYS A 105 -2.79 -10.87 -15.92
N SER A 106 -1.60 -11.33 -15.52
CA SER A 106 -1.01 -12.54 -16.10
C SER A 106 -1.78 -13.81 -15.73
N VAL A 107 -2.31 -13.91 -14.51
CA VAL A 107 -3.12 -15.06 -14.07
C VAL A 107 -4.42 -15.14 -14.86
N TYR A 108 -5.13 -14.02 -15.05
CA TYR A 108 -6.36 -13.99 -15.87
C TYR A 108 -6.08 -14.13 -17.38
N GLY A 109 -5.00 -13.54 -17.89
CA GLY A 109 -4.63 -13.63 -19.31
C GLY A 109 -4.11 -15.02 -19.73
N SER A 110 -3.69 -15.85 -18.78
CA SER A 110 -3.24 -17.23 -19.04
C SER A 110 -4.39 -18.23 -19.24
N ILE A 111 -5.64 -17.84 -18.98
CA ILE A 111 -6.82 -18.66 -19.27
C ILE A 111 -7.11 -18.54 -20.78
N LYS A 112 -6.36 -19.27 -21.61
CA LYS A 112 -6.69 -19.39 -23.04
C LYS A 112 -8.00 -20.19 -23.18
N PRO A 113 -9.06 -19.66 -23.82
CA PRO A 113 -10.18 -20.49 -24.23
C PRO A 113 -9.65 -21.51 -25.23
N ARG A 114 -9.77 -22.79 -24.90
CA ARG A 114 -9.41 -23.92 -25.75
C ARG A 114 -10.30 -23.87 -27.00
N GLN A 115 -9.76 -23.36 -28.10
CA GLN A 115 -10.43 -23.33 -29.40
C GLN A 115 -10.62 -24.79 -29.87
N LYS A 116 -11.83 -25.32 -29.69
CA LYS A 116 -12.24 -26.60 -30.27
C LYS A 116 -12.42 -26.38 -31.78
N TYR A 117 -11.54 -26.96 -32.58
CA TYR A 117 -11.78 -27.15 -34.01
C TYR A 117 -12.79 -28.30 -34.18
N PRO A 118 -13.92 -28.12 -34.87
CA PRO A 118 -14.73 -29.24 -35.31
C PRO A 118 -14.05 -29.90 -36.52
N ASN A 119 -13.88 -31.22 -36.44
CA ASN A 119 -13.35 -32.06 -37.50
C ASN A 119 -14.18 -31.91 -38.78
N ALA A 120 -13.56 -31.55 -39.89
CA ALA A 120 -14.12 -31.69 -41.22
C ALA A 120 -13.40 -32.82 -41.97
N THR A 121 -13.91 -34.04 -41.83
CA THR A 121 -13.86 -35.09 -42.86
C THR A 121 -14.75 -34.56 -44.00
N VAL A 122 -14.40 -34.56 -45.30
CA VAL A 122 -14.31 -35.71 -46.22
C VAL A 122 -13.55 -35.26 -47.48
N SER A 123 -12.53 -36.00 -47.92
CA SER A 123 -11.96 -35.89 -49.28
C SER A 123 -12.53 -37.03 -50.12
N THR A 124 -13.42 -36.72 -51.07
CA THR A 124 -13.91 -37.68 -52.07
C THR A 124 -13.05 -37.63 -53.32
N ARG A 125 -12.65 -38.84 -53.73
CA ARG A 125 -11.75 -39.23 -54.81
C ARG A 125 -12.40 -38.94 -56.18
N ALA A 126 -11.67 -38.27 -57.07
CA ALA A 126 -12.07 -38.13 -58.48
C ALA A 126 -11.94 -39.47 -59.21
N VAL A 127 -12.97 -39.85 -59.96
CA VAL A 127 -12.95 -40.96 -60.94
C VAL A 127 -13.05 -40.39 -62.35
N LYS A 128 -12.18 -40.91 -63.22
CA LYS A 128 -12.03 -40.55 -64.64
C LYS A 128 -12.87 -41.53 -65.48
N ALA A 129 -13.67 -41.02 -66.40
CA ALA A 129 -14.13 -41.70 -67.62
C ALA A 129 -14.45 -40.63 -68.66
#